data_AF-A0A1B0CGW5-F1
#
_entry.id   AF-A0A1B0CGW5-F1
#
_cell.length_a   1.000
_cell.length_b   1.000
_cell.length_c   1.000
_cell.angle_alpha   90.00
_cell.angle_beta   90.00
_cell.angle_gamma   90.00
#
_symmetry.space_group_name_H-M   'P 1'
#
loop_
_entity.id
_entity.type
_entity.pdbx_description
1 polymer ?
#
loop_
_entity_poly.entity_id
_entity_poly.type
_entity_poly.pdbx_seq_one_letter_code
_entity_poly.pdbx_strand_id
1 'polypeptide(L)'
;MNYTRKVKERLRHYVKDPQGCDLLDKLLQLDPKARIDADTALNHDFFWSDPMPTDLSKMLSQHTTSMFEYLAPSRRSGQMMRQHQQQIAVNQVQTKQQENSYQDRVY
;
A
#
# COMPACT_ATOMS: atom_id res chain seq x y z
N MET A 1 0.94 -6.51 -46.33
CA MET A 1 1.73 -7.10 -45.23
C MET A 1 0.78 -7.45 -44.10
N ASN A 2 0.62 -8.74 -43.77
CA ASN A 2 -0.24 -9.16 -42.67
C ASN A 2 0.63 -9.42 -41.43
N TYR A 3 0.93 -8.36 -40.68
CA TYR A 3 1.65 -8.50 -39.42
C TYR A 3 0.69 -9.06 -38.36
N THR A 4 1.05 -10.20 -37.78
CA THR A 4 0.28 -10.78 -36.67
C THR A 4 0.37 -9.87 -35.45
N ARG A 5 -0.77 -9.64 -34.79
CA ARG A 5 -0.83 -8.81 -33.58
C ARG A 5 -0.07 -9.51 -32.45
N LYS A 6 0.91 -8.83 -31.87
CA LYS A 6 1.74 -9.33 -30.77
C LYS A 6 1.41 -8.69 -29.41
N VAL A 7 0.34 -7.89 -29.32
CA VAL A 7 -0.01 -7.14 -28.10
C VAL A 7 -0.24 -8.10 -26.93
N LYS A 8 -1.11 -9.10 -27.13
CA LYS A 8 -1.42 -10.11 -26.10
C LYS A 8 -0.18 -10.92 -25.69
N GLU A 9 0.66 -11.31 -26.66
CA GLU A 9 1.90 -12.06 -26.40
C GLU A 9 2.90 -11.27 -25.55
N ARG A 10 3.06 -9.96 -25.83
CA ARG A 10 4.01 -9.11 -25.11
C ARG A 10 3.50 -8.66 -23.75
N LEU A 11 2.19 -8.43 -23.61
CA LEU A 11 1.59 -7.91 -22.39
C LEU A 11 1.26 -8.97 -21.34
N ARG A 12 1.19 -10.26 -21.71
CA ARG A 12 0.83 -11.36 -20.79
C ARG A 12 1.67 -11.43 -19.50
N HIS A 13 2.92 -10.95 -19.52
CA HIS A 13 3.80 -10.99 -18.35
C HIS A 13 3.55 -9.83 -17.38
N TYR A 14 2.90 -8.76 -17.84
CA TYR A 14 2.64 -7.55 -17.07
C TYR A 14 1.17 -7.46 -16.63
N VAL A 15 0.26 -7.83 -17.53
CA VAL A 15 -1.18 -7.80 -17.29
C VAL A 15 -1.66 -9.24 -17.17
N LYS A 16 -1.95 -9.65 -15.93
CA LYS A 16 -2.42 -11.02 -15.64
C LYS A 16 -3.89 -11.22 -16.00
N ASP A 17 -4.66 -10.15 -15.97
CA ASP A 17 -6.08 -10.20 -16.28
C ASP A 17 -6.31 -10.31 -17.80
N PRO A 18 -7.02 -11.37 -18.26
CA PRO A 18 -7.35 -11.53 -19.68
C PRO A 18 -8.18 -10.38 -20.25
N GLN A 19 -9.11 -9.82 -19.47
CA GLN A 19 -10.01 -8.76 -19.94
C GLN A 19 -9.26 -7.44 -20.16
N GLY A 20 -8.33 -7.10 -19.26
CA GLY A 20 -7.45 -5.96 -19.40
C GLY A 20 -6.51 -6.09 -20.61
N CYS A 21 -6.01 -7.30 -20.88
CA CYS A 21 -5.24 -7.57 -22.09
C CYS A 21 -6.07 -7.38 -23.37
N ASP A 22 -7.34 -7.80 -23.38
CA ASP A 22 -8.22 -7.66 -24.54
C ASP A 22 -8.57 -6.18 -24.81
N LEU A 23 -8.89 -5.43 -23.74
CA LEU A 23 -9.15 -4.00 -23.83
C LEU A 23 -7.93 -3.23 -24.38
N LEU A 24 -6.73 -3.54 -23.88
CA LEU A 24 -5.48 -2.96 -24.39
C LEU A 24 -5.23 -3.31 -25.86
N ASP A 25 -5.55 -4.53 -26.29
CA ASP A 25 -5.43 -4.91 -27.69
C ASP A 25 -6.36 -4.07 -28.59
N LYS A 26 -7.61 -3.86 -28.18
CA LYS A 26 -8.59 -3.03 -28.91
C LYS A 26 -8.22 -1.55 -28.93
N LEU A 27 -7.61 -1.02 -27.85
CA LEU A 27 -7.12 0.36 -27.77
C LEU A 27 -5.87 0.57 -28.66
N LEU A 28 -4.98 -0.41 -28.72
CA LEU A 28 -3.74 -0.36 -29.51
C LEU A 28 -3.97 -0.80 -30.98
N GLN A 29 -5.15 -0.56 -31.53
CA GLN A 29 -5.41 -0.77 -32.95
C GLN A 29 -4.72 0.33 -33.79
N LEU A 30 -3.91 -0.09 -34.77
CA LEU A 30 -3.19 0.85 -35.65
C LEU A 30 -4.15 1.67 -36.52
N ASP A 31 -5.14 1.01 -37.12
CA ASP A 31 -6.19 1.68 -37.87
C ASP A 31 -7.16 2.39 -36.89
N PRO A 32 -7.29 3.73 -36.96
CA PRO A 32 -8.19 4.47 -36.08
C PRO A 32 -9.66 4.11 -36.32
N LYS A 33 -10.06 3.68 -37.53
CA LYS A 33 -11.46 3.30 -37.80
C LYS A 33 -11.85 1.98 -37.16
N ALA A 34 -10.87 1.10 -36.95
CA ALA A 34 -11.07 -0.19 -36.27
C ALA A 34 -10.73 -0.11 -34.77
N ARG A 35 -10.26 1.04 -34.28
CA ARG A 35 -9.93 1.26 -32.87
C ARG A 35 -11.23 1.42 -32.09
N ILE A 36 -11.25 0.90 -30.88
CA ILE A 36 -12.41 1.04 -29.99
C ILE A 36 -12.59 2.51 -29.56
N ASP A 37 -13.84 2.96 -29.56
CA ASP A 37 -14.24 4.27 -29.04
C ASP A 37 -14.36 4.26 -27.51
N ALA A 38 -14.33 5.44 -26.89
CA ALA A 38 -14.39 5.57 -25.43
C ALA A 38 -15.67 4.97 -24.82
N ASP A 39 -16.83 5.16 -25.46
CA ASP A 39 -18.11 4.63 -25.00
C ASP A 39 -18.12 3.10 -25.02
N THR A 40 -17.68 2.51 -26.14
CA THR A 40 -17.53 1.05 -26.27
C THR A 40 -16.49 0.49 -25.31
N ALA A 41 -15.41 1.24 -25.02
CA ALA A 41 -14.37 0.83 -24.08
C ALA A 41 -14.87 0.80 -22.63
N LEU A 42 -15.72 1.76 -22.22
CA LEU A 42 -16.33 1.79 -20.89
C LEU A 42 -17.32 0.63 -20.69
N ASN A 43 -17.96 0.17 -21.76
CA ASN A 43 -18.84 -1.00 -21.75
C ASN A 43 -18.08 -2.34 -21.84
N HIS A 44 -16.74 -2.34 -21.82
CA HIS A 44 -15.94 -3.56 -21.88
C HIS A 44 -16.02 -4.35 -20.57
N ASP A 45 -16.02 -5.68 -20.66
CA ASP A 45 -16.08 -6.61 -19.51
C ASP A 45 -14.99 -6.36 -18.46
N PHE A 46 -13.89 -5.69 -18.83
CA PHE A 46 -12.84 -5.29 -17.91
C PHE A 46 -13.36 -4.43 -16.74
N PHE A 47 -14.37 -3.60 -16.98
CA PHE A 47 -14.96 -2.74 -15.94
C PHE A 47 -16.15 -3.38 -15.22
N TRP A 48 -16.66 -4.50 -15.74
CA TRP A 48 -17.91 -5.15 -15.28
C TRP A 48 -17.72 -6.61 -14.86
N SER A 49 -16.48 -7.09 -14.83
CA SER A 49 -16.10 -8.41 -14.30
C SER A 49 -15.37 -8.25 -12.97
N ASP A 50 -15.50 -9.27 -12.12
CA ASP A 50 -14.79 -9.27 -10.85
C ASP A 50 -13.27 -9.42 -11.07
N PRO A 51 -12.44 -8.63 -10.35
CA PRO A 51 -12.79 -7.66 -9.33
C PRO A 51 -13.32 -6.34 -9.89
N MET A 52 -14.50 -5.93 -9.42
CA MET A 52 -15.12 -4.65 -9.79
C MET A 52 -14.21 -3.44 -9.45
N PRO A 53 -14.30 -2.33 -10.20
CA PRO A 53 -13.55 -1.12 -9.93
C PRO A 53 -13.76 -0.61 -8.49
N THR A 54 -12.66 -0.39 -7.77
CA THR A 54 -12.66 0.14 -6.40
C THR A 54 -12.04 1.52 -6.33
N ASP A 55 -12.33 2.24 -5.25
CA ASP A 55 -11.69 3.52 -4.96
C ASP A 55 -10.15 3.39 -4.80
N LEU A 56 -9.45 4.48 -5.11
CA LEU A 56 -7.99 4.57 -5.11
C LEU A 56 -7.41 4.86 -3.72
N SER A 57 -8.24 5.08 -2.69
CA SER A 57 -7.79 5.41 -1.33
C SER A 57 -6.69 4.48 -0.79
N LYS A 58 -6.80 3.15 -1.02
CA LYS A 58 -5.80 2.16 -0.58
C LYS A 58 -4.46 2.29 -1.31
N MET A 59 -4.48 2.68 -2.58
CA MET A 59 -3.27 2.90 -3.36
C MET A 59 -2.61 4.20 -2.90
N LEU A 60 -3.40 5.27 -2.74
CA LEU A 60 -2.94 6.58 -2.31
C LEU A 60 -2.41 6.60 -0.88
N SER A 61 -2.94 5.77 0.02
CA SER A 61 -2.45 5.69 1.40
C SER A 61 -0.99 5.25 1.52
N GLN A 62 -0.42 4.65 0.47
CA GLN A 62 1.00 4.25 0.42
C GLN A 62 1.92 5.41 0.04
N HIS A 63 1.39 6.45 -0.59
CA HIS A 63 2.16 7.62 -1.01
C HIS A 63 1.94 8.75 -0.01
N THR A 64 2.79 8.80 1.01
CA THR A 64 2.81 9.93 1.92
C THR A 64 3.66 11.05 1.34
N THR A 65 3.47 12.26 1.85
CA THR A 65 4.09 13.49 1.34
C THR A 65 5.62 13.49 1.40
N SER A 66 6.25 12.49 2.03
CA SER A 66 7.69 12.39 2.20
C SER A 66 8.23 11.01 1.85
N MET A 67 9.31 11.00 1.05
CA MET A 67 10.07 9.79 0.69
C MET A 67 10.65 9.05 1.92
N PHE A 68 10.75 9.74 3.07
CA PHE A 68 11.26 9.16 4.31
C PHE A 68 10.49 7.92 4.72
N GLU A 69 9.16 7.92 4.62
CA GLU A 69 8.33 6.79 5.05
C GLU A 69 8.42 5.60 4.09
N TYR A 70 8.71 5.85 2.82
CA TYR A 70 8.92 4.80 1.81
C TYR A 70 10.27 4.08 1.99
N LEU A 71 11.32 4.83 2.36
CA LEU A 71 12.67 4.28 2.56
C LEU A 71 12.91 3.76 3.99
N ALA A 72 12.14 4.23 4.96
CA ALA A 72 12.26 3.77 6.34
C ALA A 72 11.84 2.29 6.42
N PRO A 73 12.70 1.40 6.96
CA PRO A 73 12.30 0.03 7.23
C PRO A 73 11.06 0.03 8.12
N SER A 74 10.03 -0.73 7.73
CA SER A 74 8.79 -0.85 8.50
C SER A 74 9.11 -1.23 9.94
N ARG A 75 8.99 -0.25 10.86
CA ARG A 75 9.26 -0.46 12.27
C ARG A 75 8.09 -1.27 12.82
N ARG A 76 8.33 -2.54 13.16
CA ARG A 76 7.35 -3.40 13.86
C ARG A 76 6.82 -2.64 15.08
N SER A 77 5.58 -2.14 14.97
CA SER A 77 4.91 -1.26 15.94
C SER A 77 4.54 -1.92 17.27
N GLY A 78 5.14 -3.07 17.61
CA GLY A 78 4.76 -3.85 18.80
C GLY A 78 5.82 -4.03 19.88
N GLN A 79 7.10 -3.72 19.63
CA GLN A 79 8.16 -4.06 20.59
C GLN A 79 8.79 -2.87 21.32
N MET A 80 8.81 -1.66 20.75
CA MET A 80 9.51 -0.54 21.38
C MET A 80 8.70 0.17 22.48
N MET A 81 7.36 0.11 22.44
CA MET A 81 6.52 0.73 23.47
C MET A 81 6.52 -0.07 24.79
N ARG A 82 6.78 -1.39 24.74
CA ARG A 82 6.84 -2.25 25.94
C ARG A 82 8.10 -2.02 26.78
N GLN A 83 9.23 -1.67 26.14
CA GLN A 83 10.48 -1.41 26.88
C GLN A 83 10.44 -0.06 27.61
N HIS A 84 9.76 0.96 27.07
CA HIS A 84 9.70 2.26 27.74
C HIS A 84 8.76 2.26 28.96
N GLN A 85 7.71 1.43 28.97
CA GLN A 85 6.79 1.33 30.11
C GLN A 85 7.40 0.58 31.32
N GLN A 86 8.36 -0.33 31.10
CA GLN A 86 9.07 -1.00 32.21
C GLN A 86 10.11 -0.11 32.90
N GLN A 87 10.73 0.85 32.20
CA GLN A 87 11.70 1.76 32.84
C GLN A 87 11.03 2.83 33.73
N ILE A 88 9.83 3.29 33.37
CA ILE A 88 9.08 4.26 34.21
C ILE A 88 8.59 3.61 35.51
N ALA A 89 8.19 2.34 35.48
CA ALA A 89 7.73 1.62 36.67
C ALA A 89 8.85 1.37 37.70
N VAL A 90 10.09 1.10 37.25
CA VAL A 90 11.23 0.87 38.17
C VAL A 90 11.69 2.16 38.86
N ASN A 91 11.67 3.31 38.14
CA ASN A 91 12.09 4.59 38.72
C ASN A 91 11.13 5.18 39.77
N GLN A 92 9.83 4.80 39.76
CA GLN A 92 8.89 5.25 40.80
C GLN A 92 9.03 4.49 42.13
N VAL A 93 9.59 3.28 42.14
CA VAL A 93 9.78 2.50 43.37
C VAL A 93 10.99 3.01 44.17
N GLN A 94 12.02 3.51 43.48
CA GLN A 94 13.26 3.98 44.12
C GLN A 94 13.10 5.34 44.81
N THR A 95 12.27 6.24 44.27
CA THR A 95 12.01 7.56 44.87
C THR A 95 11.20 7.47 46.17
N LYS A 96 10.25 6.54 46.29
CA LYS A 96 9.46 6.34 47.53
C LYS A 96 10.24 5.72 48.69
N GLN A 97 11.31 4.95 48.43
CA GLN A 97 12.12 4.36 49.50
C GLN A 97 13.08 5.39 50.12
N GLN A 98 13.53 6.37 49.34
CA GLN A 98 14.50 7.36 49.81
C GLN A 98 13.83 8.41 50.72
N GLU A 99 12.58 8.79 50.44
CA GLU A 99 11.80 9.74 51.27
C GLU A 99 11.50 9.20 52.68
N ASN A 100 11.31 7.88 52.84
CA ASN A 100 11.07 7.26 54.15
C ASN A 100 12.32 7.10 55.02
N SER A 101 13.53 7.24 54.47
CA SER A 101 14.78 7.03 55.20
C SER A 101 15.28 8.25 56.00
N TYR A 102 14.63 9.40 55.87
CA TYR A 102 15.02 10.65 56.55
C TYR A 102 14.20 11.02 57.79
N GLN A 103 13.16 10.23 58.14
CA GLN A 103 12.29 10.56 59.27
C GLN A 103 12.71 9.96 60.63
N ASP A 104 13.73 9.10 60.68
CA ASP A 104 13.97 8.24 61.87
C ASP A 104 15.30 8.51 62.61
N ARG A 105 15.72 9.78 62.70
CA ARG A 105 16.90 10.19 63.49
C ARG A 105 16.68 11.54 64.18
N VAL A 106 15.85 11.54 65.22
CA VAL A 106 15.81 12.58 66.25
C VAL A 106 15.66 11.92 67.62
N TYR A 107 16.79 11.76 68.32
CA TYR A 107 16.93 11.72 69.78
C TYR A 107 18.31 12.25 70.15
#